data_AF-A0A7V9ZZ79-F1
#
_entry.id   AF-A0A7V9ZZ79-F1
#
_cell.length_a   1.000
_cell.length_b   1.000
_cell.length_c   1.000
_cell.angle_alpha   90.00
_cell.angle_beta   90.00
_cell.angle_gamma   90.00
#
_symmetry.space_group_name_H-M   'P 1'
#
loop_
_entity.id
_entity.type
_entity.pdbx_description
1 polymer ?
#
loop_
_entity_poly.entity_id
_entity_poly.type
_entity_poly.pdbx_seq_one_letter_code
_entity_poly.pdbx_strand_id
1 'polypeptide(L)'
;MQDPSHFELDLDLDRHLDLERLLADAYLKGLEEMSVAEVRERRDECDGVEDSLSVLRRLVQGKLDIVLADLERRAGGFAGGALAQVVEQLPTILSEGGRSSNGRGRLRRNIAPDVNFRQLTAELDRIMDVDASAGLLGLGEQEVRNIAEALHDLEQKVSIRRTAVQDRIDNLQAEIVNRYKSGAANPADLLAGPEDDGPAPALR
;
A
#
# COMPACT_ATOMS: atom_id res chain seq x y z
N MET A 1 -19.20 15.15 18.49
CA MET A 1 -19.74 13.79 18.67
C MET A 1 -18.95 12.92 17.71
N GLN A 2 -17.88 12.28 18.20
CA GLN A 2 -17.02 11.42 17.37
C GLN A 2 -17.82 10.17 17.02
N ASP A 3 -17.96 9.89 15.72
CA ASP A 3 -18.66 8.74 15.20
C ASP A 3 -17.89 7.46 15.57
N PRO A 4 -18.49 6.51 16.32
CA PRO A 4 -17.84 5.25 16.72
C PRO A 4 -17.42 4.39 15.52
N SER A 5 -17.96 4.64 14.33
CA SER A 5 -17.62 3.95 13.09
C SER A 5 -16.14 4.11 12.71
N HIS A 6 -15.53 5.26 13.01
CA HIS A 6 -14.16 5.58 12.58
C HIS A 6 -13.07 4.73 13.27
N PHE A 7 -13.37 4.20 14.47
CA PHE A 7 -12.44 3.40 15.28
C PHE A 7 -12.50 1.91 14.94
N GLU A 8 -13.69 1.38 14.59
CA GLU A 8 -13.82 -0.01 14.10
C GLU A 8 -13.15 -0.21 12.74
N LEU A 9 -13.08 0.83 11.91
CA LEU A 9 -12.51 0.78 10.56
C LEU A 9 -10.98 0.66 10.53
N ASP A 10 -10.27 1.35 11.44
CA ASP A 10 -8.80 1.23 11.56
C ASP A 10 -8.37 -0.22 11.83
N LEU A 11 -9.18 -0.97 12.59
CA LEU A 11 -8.90 -2.35 13.00
C LEU A 11 -9.06 -3.37 11.88
N ASP A 12 -9.92 -3.11 10.88
CA ASP A 12 -10.16 -4.03 9.78
C ASP A 12 -8.93 -4.13 8.87
N LEU A 13 -8.42 -2.98 8.41
CA LEU A 13 -7.24 -2.93 7.55
C LEU A 13 -6.01 -3.54 8.24
N ASP A 14 -5.80 -3.20 9.51
CA ASP A 14 -4.68 -3.71 10.30
C ASP A 14 -4.75 -5.23 10.47
N ARG A 15 -5.94 -5.77 10.72
CA ARG A 15 -6.16 -7.20 10.84
C ARG A 15 -5.97 -7.94 9.52
N HIS A 16 -6.46 -7.39 8.41
CA HIS A 16 -6.34 -8.03 7.09
C HIS A 16 -4.89 -8.13 6.59
N LEU A 17 -4.05 -7.17 6.98
CA LEU A 17 -2.63 -7.13 6.63
C LEU A 17 -1.70 -7.62 7.75
N ASP A 18 -2.27 -8.07 8.88
CA ASP A 18 -1.52 -8.47 10.07
C ASP A 18 -0.49 -7.42 10.52
N LEU A 19 -0.87 -6.14 10.40
CA LEU A 19 0.01 -5.00 10.66
C LEU A 19 0.45 -4.93 12.12
N GLU A 20 -0.40 -5.37 13.05
CA GLU A 20 -0.06 -5.42 14.46
C GLU A 20 1.18 -6.31 14.70
N ARG A 21 1.24 -7.50 14.10
CA ARG A 21 2.40 -8.39 14.22
C ARG A 21 3.63 -7.79 13.52
N LEU A 22 3.48 -7.27 12.30
CA LEU A 22 4.61 -6.76 11.52
C LEU A 22 5.22 -5.50 12.12
N LEU A 23 4.40 -4.64 12.72
CA LEU A 23 4.84 -3.38 13.31
C LEU A 23 5.24 -3.52 14.78
N ALA A 24 4.95 -4.65 15.44
CA ALA A 24 5.43 -4.92 16.79
C ALA A 24 6.96 -4.94 16.86
N ASP A 25 7.53 -4.39 17.94
CA ASP A 25 8.98 -4.39 18.14
C ASP A 25 9.57 -5.80 18.24
N ALA A 26 8.76 -6.77 18.67
CA ALA A 26 9.13 -8.18 18.66
C ALA A 26 9.49 -8.71 17.26
N TYR A 27 8.96 -8.10 16.19
CA TYR A 27 9.21 -8.50 14.81
C TYR A 27 10.66 -8.26 14.36
N LEU A 28 11.36 -7.28 14.94
CA LEU A 28 12.79 -7.04 14.70
C LEU A 28 13.69 -7.53 15.84
N LYS A 29 13.13 -8.11 16.89
CA LYS A 29 13.92 -8.56 18.05
C LYS A 29 14.80 -9.74 17.67
N GLY A 30 16.10 -9.68 18.01
CA GLY A 30 17.08 -10.74 17.71
C GLY A 30 17.49 -10.79 16.24
N LEU A 31 17.33 -9.69 15.50
CA LEU A 31 17.58 -9.63 14.07
C LEU A 31 19.01 -10.07 13.68
N GLU A 32 20.01 -9.79 14.51
CA GLU A 32 21.41 -10.19 14.29
C GLU A 32 21.65 -11.71 14.47
N GLU A 33 20.79 -12.39 15.24
CA GLU A 33 20.93 -13.82 15.57
C GLU A 33 20.18 -14.74 14.59
N MET A 34 19.21 -14.21 13.84
CA MET A 34 18.45 -14.96 12.84
C MET A 34 19.33 -15.45 11.71
N SER A 35 18.91 -16.45 10.96
CA SER A 35 19.56 -16.83 9.69
C SER A 35 19.27 -15.79 8.59
N VAL A 36 20.13 -15.73 7.56
CA VAL A 36 19.95 -14.78 6.43
C VAL A 36 18.65 -15.09 5.68
N ALA A 37 18.28 -16.38 5.62
CA ALA A 37 17.03 -16.83 5.02
C ALA A 37 15.81 -16.28 5.76
N GLU A 38 15.78 -16.36 7.10
CA GLU A 38 14.69 -15.80 7.91
C GLU A 38 14.57 -14.28 7.77
N VAL A 39 15.69 -13.54 7.72
CA VAL A 39 15.66 -12.09 7.51
C VAL A 39 15.09 -11.74 6.12
N ARG A 40 15.41 -12.54 5.10
CA ARG A 40 14.85 -12.39 3.75
C ARG A 40 13.36 -12.68 3.71
N GLU A 41 12.93 -13.75 4.35
CA GLU A 41 11.51 -14.12 4.44
C GLU A 41 10.70 -13.01 5.12
N ARG A 42 11.16 -12.50 6.26
CA ARG A 42 10.52 -11.37 6.96
C ARG A 42 10.47 -10.10 6.11
N ARG A 43 11.52 -9.84 5.32
CA ARG A 43 11.54 -8.70 4.39
C ARG A 43 10.52 -8.91 3.27
N ASP A 44 10.46 -10.11 2.69
CA ASP A 44 9.56 -10.41 1.59
C ASP A 44 8.08 -10.37 2.03
N GLU A 45 7.81 -10.70 3.29
CA GLU A 45 6.52 -10.51 3.95
C GLU A 45 6.16 -9.02 4.05
N CYS A 46 7.05 -8.19 4.61
CA CYS A 46 6.82 -6.74 4.68
C CYS A 46 6.68 -6.10 3.29
N ASP A 47 7.47 -6.54 2.31
CA ASP A 47 7.38 -6.07 0.91
C ASP A 47 5.97 -6.34 0.34
N GLY A 48 5.39 -7.52 0.60
CA GLY A 48 4.03 -7.87 0.14
C GLY A 48 2.94 -6.99 0.75
N VAL A 49 3.08 -6.64 2.03
CA VAL A 49 2.16 -5.73 2.72
C VAL A 49 2.34 -4.28 2.24
N GLU A 50 3.57 -3.80 2.04
CA GLU A 50 3.84 -2.47 1.47
C GLU A 50 3.25 -2.33 0.06
N ASP A 51 3.41 -3.36 -0.78
CA ASP A 51 2.85 -3.38 -2.13
C ASP A 51 1.33 -3.26 -2.07
N SER A 52 0.68 -3.99 -1.15
CA SER A 52 -0.78 -3.94 -0.95
C SER A 52 -1.26 -2.57 -0.49
N LEU A 53 -0.59 -1.96 0.49
CA LEU A 53 -0.87 -0.59 0.95
C LEU A 53 -0.63 0.44 -0.16
N SER A 54 0.41 0.26 -0.97
CA SER A 54 0.71 1.12 -2.11
C SER A 54 -0.38 1.08 -3.18
N VAL A 55 -0.96 -0.10 -3.45
CA VAL A 55 -2.09 -0.22 -4.39
C VAL A 55 -3.33 0.43 -3.81
N LEU A 56 -3.68 0.13 -2.55
CA LEU A 56 -4.84 0.75 -1.89
C LEU A 56 -4.73 2.27 -1.88
N ARG A 57 -3.57 2.81 -1.50
CA ARG A 57 -3.30 4.26 -1.49
C ARG A 57 -3.58 4.89 -2.85
N ARG A 58 -3.11 4.28 -3.94
CA ARG A 58 -3.35 4.79 -5.30
C ARG A 58 -4.82 4.77 -5.68
N LEU A 59 -5.57 3.75 -5.27
CA LEU A 59 -7.01 3.70 -5.50
C LEU A 59 -7.73 4.82 -4.76
N VAL A 60 -7.41 5.02 -3.48
CA VAL A 60 -7.99 6.09 -2.66
C VAL A 60 -7.67 7.46 -3.25
N GLN A 61 -6.41 7.70 -3.64
CA GLN A 61 -5.98 8.94 -4.31
C GLN A 61 -6.76 9.20 -5.60
N GLY A 62 -6.83 8.21 -6.50
CA GLY A 62 -7.57 8.38 -7.76
C GLY A 62 -9.06 8.66 -7.54
N LYS A 63 -9.67 8.14 -6.47
CA LYS A 63 -11.05 8.46 -6.10
C LYS A 63 -11.17 9.86 -5.52
N LEU A 64 -10.26 10.24 -4.62
CA LEU A 64 -10.20 11.58 -4.03
C LEU A 64 -10.08 12.64 -5.13
N ASP A 65 -9.20 12.43 -6.11
CA ASP A 65 -9.00 13.37 -7.21
C ASP A 65 -10.27 13.55 -8.05
N ILE A 66 -11.03 12.47 -8.31
CA ILE A 66 -12.32 12.55 -9.02
C ILE A 66 -13.33 13.38 -8.22
N VAL A 67 -13.40 13.16 -6.90
CA VAL A 67 -14.32 13.88 -6.00
C VAL A 67 -13.94 15.36 -5.89
N LEU A 68 -12.64 15.68 -5.80
CA LEU A 68 -12.15 17.05 -5.79
C LEU A 68 -12.43 17.78 -7.10
N ALA A 69 -12.23 17.12 -8.25
CA ALA A 69 -12.58 17.68 -9.56
C ALA A 69 -14.09 17.97 -9.68
N ASP A 70 -14.95 17.15 -9.06
CA ASP A 70 -16.39 17.41 -9.00
C ASP A 70 -16.74 18.65 -8.17
N LEU A 71 -16.08 18.84 -7.01
CA LEU A 71 -16.24 20.03 -6.17
C LEU A 71 -15.78 21.30 -6.88
N GLU A 72 -14.65 21.26 -7.56
CA GLU A 72 -14.15 22.38 -8.37
C GLU A 72 -15.13 22.74 -9.50
N ARG A 73 -15.68 21.72 -10.19
CA ARG A 73 -16.71 21.92 -11.22
C ARG A 73 -17.95 22.63 -10.65
N ARG A 74 -18.41 22.22 -9.47
CA ARG A 74 -19.57 22.85 -8.78
C ARG A 74 -19.29 24.30 -8.41
N ALA A 75 -18.11 24.58 -7.85
CA ALA A 75 -17.69 25.93 -7.50
C ALA A 75 -17.59 26.86 -8.72
N GLY A 76 -17.22 26.33 -9.88
CA GLY A 76 -17.19 27.05 -11.16
C GLY A 76 -18.55 27.32 -11.81
N GLY A 77 -19.67 26.91 -11.20
CA GLY A 77 -21.02 27.16 -11.72
C GLY A 77 -21.45 26.25 -12.88
N PHE A 78 -20.68 25.19 -13.18
CA PHE A 78 -21.03 24.20 -14.21
C PHE A 78 -22.01 23.17 -13.66
N ALA A 79 -23.26 23.60 -13.46
CA ALA A 79 -24.39 22.73 -13.15
C ALA A 79 -24.89 22.03 -14.43
N GLY A 80 -24.28 20.90 -14.79
CA GLY A 80 -24.80 19.97 -15.79
C GLY A 80 -23.89 19.73 -17.00
N GLY A 81 -23.33 18.51 -17.08
CA GLY A 81 -22.56 17.98 -18.22
C GLY A 81 -21.15 18.59 -18.34
N ALA A 82 -20.04 17.86 -18.33
CA ALA A 82 -19.83 16.60 -19.01
C ALA A 82 -18.80 15.74 -18.26
N LEU A 83 -19.21 14.49 -17.95
CA LEU A 83 -18.32 13.40 -17.56
C LEU A 83 -17.07 13.29 -18.46
N ALA A 84 -17.20 13.70 -19.73
CA ALA A 84 -16.11 13.76 -20.70
C ALA A 84 -14.92 14.63 -20.25
N GLN A 85 -15.12 15.78 -19.59
CA GLN A 85 -14.00 16.62 -19.13
C GLN A 85 -13.24 15.97 -17.96
N VAL A 86 -13.96 15.36 -17.01
CA VAL A 86 -13.32 14.60 -15.92
C VAL A 86 -12.54 13.41 -16.50
N VAL A 87 -13.13 12.67 -17.44
CA VAL A 87 -12.47 11.56 -18.14
C VAL A 87 -11.26 12.02 -18.96
N GLU A 88 -11.33 13.18 -19.61
CA GLU A 88 -10.21 13.79 -20.34
C GLU A 88 -9.08 14.24 -19.41
N GLN A 89 -9.38 14.58 -18.15
CA GLN A 89 -8.38 14.97 -17.15
C GLN A 89 -7.84 13.80 -16.33
N LEU A 90 -8.48 12.62 -16.36
CA LEU A 90 -8.00 11.41 -15.67
C LEU A 90 -6.52 11.08 -15.97
N PRO A 91 -6.00 11.17 -17.20
CA PRO A 91 -4.58 10.91 -17.46
C PRO A 91 -3.65 11.86 -16.70
N THR A 92 -4.01 13.14 -16.58
CA THR A 92 -3.23 14.16 -15.85
C THR A 92 -3.33 13.92 -14.34
N ILE A 93 -4.55 13.70 -13.85
CA ILE A 93 -4.87 13.40 -12.45
C ILE A 93 -4.08 12.17 -11.96
N LEU A 94 -4.15 11.06 -12.70
CA LEU A 94 -3.45 9.82 -12.36
C LEU A 94 -1.92 9.92 -12.54
N SER A 95 -1.43 10.87 -13.34
CA SER A 95 0.01 11.07 -13.56
C SER A 95 0.66 11.91 -12.46
N GLU A 96 -0.05 12.86 -11.88
CA GLU A 96 0.47 13.72 -10.80
C GLU A 96 0.61 12.98 -9.47
N GLY A 97 -0.33 12.08 -9.14
CA GLY A 97 -0.22 11.17 -7.98
C GLY A 97 0.89 10.11 -8.10
N GLY A 98 1.44 9.91 -9.30
CA GLY A 98 2.49 8.92 -9.58
C GLY A 98 3.90 9.33 -9.17
N ARG A 99 4.13 10.61 -8.83
CA ARG A 99 5.48 11.13 -8.52
C ARG A 99 5.78 11.06 -7.03
N SER A 100 5.59 9.90 -6.41
CA SER A 100 6.08 9.65 -5.06
C SER A 100 6.96 8.42 -5.01
N SER A 101 8.18 8.67 -4.51
CA SER A 101 9.26 7.77 -4.12
C SER A 101 10.17 7.25 -5.23
N ASN A 102 11.44 7.66 -5.07
CA ASN A 102 12.69 7.08 -5.53
C ASN A 102 12.81 5.58 -5.19
N GLY A 103 11.88 4.76 -5.68
CA GLY A 103 11.94 3.30 -5.55
C GLY A 103 13.12 2.79 -6.36
N ARG A 104 14.23 2.51 -5.68
CA ARG A 104 15.42 1.86 -6.22
C ARG A 104 15.00 0.60 -6.99
N GLY A 105 14.91 0.68 -8.32
CA GLY A 105 14.92 -0.41 -9.30
C GLY A 105 14.29 -1.76 -8.91
N ARG A 106 13.19 -1.78 -8.14
CA ARG A 106 12.50 -3.03 -7.79
C ARG A 106 11.48 -3.39 -8.86
N LEU A 107 11.50 -4.64 -9.30
CA LEU A 107 10.41 -5.22 -10.08
C LEU A 107 9.19 -5.27 -9.16
N ARG A 108 8.19 -4.43 -9.44
CA ARG A 108 6.90 -4.51 -8.75
C ARG A 108 6.29 -5.87 -9.08
N ARG A 109 6.03 -6.70 -8.06
CA ARG A 109 5.24 -7.92 -8.26
C ARG A 109 3.82 -7.47 -8.59
N ASN A 110 3.28 -7.94 -9.71
CA ASN A 110 1.88 -7.70 -10.04
C ASN A 110 1.03 -8.38 -8.96
N ILE A 111 0.40 -7.59 -8.10
CA ILE A 111 -0.65 -8.09 -7.21
C ILE A 111 -1.83 -8.42 -8.13
N ALA A 112 -2.08 -9.71 -8.34
CA ALA A 112 -3.35 -10.14 -8.90
C ALA A 112 -4.45 -9.81 -7.86
N PRO A 113 -5.63 -9.30 -8.28
CA PRO A 113 -6.72 -9.05 -7.36
C PRO A 113 -7.21 -10.40 -6.81
N ASP A 114 -6.78 -10.75 -5.61
CA ASP A 114 -7.18 -11.95 -4.88
C ASP A 114 -8.27 -11.63 -3.84
N VAL A 115 -8.68 -12.63 -3.06
CA VAL A 115 -9.69 -12.48 -2.00
C VAL A 115 -9.22 -11.49 -0.93
N ASN A 116 -7.91 -11.42 -0.68
CA ASN A 116 -7.32 -10.47 0.26
C ASN A 116 -7.52 -9.03 -0.24
N PHE A 117 -7.34 -8.80 -1.54
CA PHE A 117 -7.52 -7.47 -2.13
C PHE A 117 -8.92 -6.89 -1.92
N ARG A 118 -9.98 -7.70 -2.02
CA ARG A 118 -11.36 -7.25 -1.73
C ARG A 118 -11.54 -6.82 -0.27
N GLN A 119 -10.88 -7.50 0.65
CA GLN A 119 -10.95 -7.14 2.07
C GLN A 119 -10.23 -5.82 2.34
N LEU A 120 -9.12 -5.57 1.62
CA LEU A 120 -8.38 -4.31 1.69
C LEU A 120 -9.17 -3.11 1.15
N THR A 121 -9.99 -3.32 0.11
CA THR A 121 -10.82 -2.23 -0.44
C THR A 121 -12.13 -2.04 0.31
N ALA A 122 -12.48 -2.86 1.30
CA ALA A 122 -13.80 -2.81 1.94
C ALA A 122 -14.13 -1.46 2.60
N GLU A 123 -13.14 -0.75 3.15
CA GLU A 123 -13.34 0.60 3.67
C GLU A 123 -13.56 1.61 2.53
N LEU A 124 -12.75 1.55 1.47
CA LEU A 124 -12.93 2.36 0.27
C LEU A 124 -14.32 2.12 -0.36
N ASP A 125 -14.70 0.86 -0.52
CA ASP A 125 -15.97 0.46 -1.10
C ASP A 125 -17.15 0.98 -0.24
N ARG A 126 -17.04 0.99 1.10
CA ARG A 126 -18.04 1.59 1.99
C ARG A 126 -18.16 3.10 1.85
N ILE A 127 -17.03 3.81 1.74
CA ILE A 127 -17.03 5.26 1.49
C ILE A 127 -17.70 5.56 0.13
N MET A 128 -17.46 4.69 -0.86
CA MET A 128 -18.00 4.82 -2.21
C MET A 128 -19.41 4.23 -2.39
N ASP A 129 -19.94 3.41 -1.47
CA ASP A 129 -21.27 2.78 -1.61
C ASP A 129 -22.39 3.84 -1.61
N VAL A 130 -22.12 4.99 -1.00
CA VAL A 130 -22.97 6.20 -1.06
C VAL A 130 -23.15 6.70 -2.51
N ASP A 131 -22.21 6.41 -3.42
CA ASP A 131 -22.26 6.81 -4.84
C ASP A 131 -22.97 5.81 -5.76
N ALA A 132 -23.08 4.53 -5.39
CA ALA A 132 -23.45 3.47 -6.35
C ALA A 132 -24.88 3.62 -6.92
N SER A 133 -25.78 4.26 -6.19
CA SER A 133 -27.20 4.38 -6.56
C SER A 133 -27.56 5.68 -7.30
N ALA A 134 -26.86 6.79 -7.02
CA ALA A 134 -27.15 8.10 -7.59
C ALA A 134 -26.05 8.61 -8.55
N GLY A 135 -24.84 8.03 -8.47
CA GLY A 135 -23.63 8.60 -9.04
C GLY A 135 -23.28 9.94 -8.39
N LEU A 136 -22.01 10.34 -8.50
CA LEU A 136 -21.51 11.60 -7.93
C LEU A 136 -22.32 12.84 -8.37
N LEU A 137 -22.96 12.79 -9.54
CA LEU A 137 -23.82 13.85 -10.08
C LEU A 137 -25.18 13.97 -9.37
N GLY A 138 -25.65 12.91 -8.71
CA GLY A 138 -26.88 12.90 -7.93
C GLY A 138 -26.71 13.36 -6.49
N LEU A 139 -25.48 13.49 -6.00
CA LEU A 139 -25.17 13.95 -4.65
C LEU A 139 -25.18 15.48 -4.52
N GLY A 140 -25.60 15.99 -3.36
CA GLY A 140 -25.47 17.38 -2.97
C GLY A 140 -24.02 17.79 -2.69
N GLU A 141 -23.71 19.09 -2.77
CA GLU A 141 -22.32 19.56 -2.58
C GLU A 141 -21.74 19.18 -1.21
N GLN A 142 -22.54 19.27 -0.14
CA GLN A 142 -22.09 18.90 1.20
C GLN A 142 -21.77 17.40 1.32
N GLU A 143 -22.54 16.54 0.63
CA GLU A 143 -22.30 15.10 0.63
C GLU A 143 -20.97 14.78 -0.07
N VAL A 144 -20.71 15.43 -1.21
CA VAL A 144 -19.43 15.30 -1.93
C VAL A 144 -18.25 15.80 -1.09
N ARG A 145 -18.41 16.90 -0.33
CA ARG A 145 -17.37 17.38 0.61
C ARG A 145 -17.08 16.36 1.71
N ASN A 146 -18.12 15.77 2.30
CA ASN A 146 -17.95 14.75 3.33
C ASN A 146 -17.23 13.50 2.79
N ILE A 147 -17.52 13.09 1.54
CA ILE A 147 -16.82 11.99 0.87
C ILE A 147 -15.35 12.35 0.65
N ALA A 148 -15.05 13.58 0.21
CA ALA A 148 -13.67 14.04 0.02
C ALA A 148 -12.87 14.00 1.33
N GLU A 149 -13.47 14.46 2.44
CA GLU A 149 -12.86 14.40 3.77
C GLU A 149 -12.60 12.95 4.21
N ALA A 150 -13.58 12.06 4.05
CA ALA A 150 -13.42 10.64 4.39
C ALA A 150 -12.32 9.95 3.55
N LEU A 151 -12.25 10.23 2.25
CA LEU A 151 -11.20 9.70 1.37
C LEU A 151 -9.82 10.26 1.72
N HIS A 152 -9.74 11.53 2.12
CA HIS A 152 -8.49 12.14 2.58
C HIS A 152 -7.99 11.48 3.87
N ASP A 153 -8.86 11.29 4.86
CA ASP A 153 -8.52 10.63 6.12
C ASP A 153 -8.04 9.18 5.89
N LEU A 154 -8.70 8.45 4.99
CA LEU A 154 -8.29 7.11 4.59
C LEU A 154 -6.91 7.11 3.91
N GLU A 155 -6.64 8.05 2.98
CA GLU A 155 -5.34 8.16 2.32
C GLU A 155 -4.21 8.40 3.34
N GLN A 156 -4.45 9.28 4.32
CA GLN A 156 -3.48 9.57 5.37
C GLN A 156 -3.21 8.34 6.24
N LYS A 157 -4.27 7.63 6.66
CA LYS A 157 -4.16 6.38 7.42
C LYS A 157 -3.34 5.32 6.68
N VAL A 158 -3.62 5.10 5.41
CA VAL A 158 -2.89 4.12 4.58
C VAL A 158 -1.43 4.56 4.41
N SER A 159 -1.18 5.85 4.21
CA SER A 159 0.17 6.40 4.07
C SER A 159 1.01 6.22 5.32
N ILE A 160 0.46 6.47 6.51
CA ILE A 160 1.15 6.28 7.80
C ILE A 160 1.58 4.81 7.97
N ARG A 161 0.65 3.87 7.76
CA ARG A 161 0.92 2.43 7.85
C ARG A 161 1.97 1.99 6.85
N ARG A 162 1.88 2.48 5.61
CA ARG A 162 2.85 2.21 4.55
C ARG A 162 4.25 2.65 4.96
N THR A 163 4.40 3.87 5.50
CA THR A 163 5.70 4.37 5.97
C THR A 163 6.23 3.50 7.12
N ALA A 164 5.39 3.11 8.07
CA ALA A 164 5.82 2.23 9.17
C ALA A 164 6.32 0.86 8.66
N VAL A 165 5.67 0.28 7.65
CA VAL A 165 6.14 -0.96 7.01
C VAL A 165 7.45 -0.75 6.24
N GLN A 166 7.60 0.39 5.54
CA GLN A 166 8.85 0.74 4.87
C GLN A 166 10.02 0.84 5.83
N ASP A 167 9.81 1.41 7.02
CA ASP A 167 10.85 1.46 8.05
C ASP A 167 11.27 0.04 8.50
N ARG A 168 10.33 -0.92 8.57
CA ARG A 168 10.67 -2.34 8.84
C ARG A 168 11.47 -2.96 7.69
N ILE A 169 11.08 -2.71 6.43
CA ILE A 169 11.82 -3.17 5.24
C ILE A 169 13.25 -2.63 5.25
N ASP A 170 13.43 -1.33 5.53
CA ASP A 170 14.74 -0.68 5.54
C ASP A 170 15.66 -1.27 6.63
N ASN A 171 15.13 -1.57 7.82
CA ASN A 171 15.88 -2.25 8.88
C ASN A 171 16.33 -3.66 8.47
N LEU A 172 15.43 -4.46 7.90
CA LEU A 172 15.73 -5.82 7.44
C LEU A 172 16.75 -5.80 6.30
N GLN A 173 16.59 -4.86 5.36
CA GLN A 173 17.51 -4.68 4.24
C GLN A 173 18.89 -4.22 4.71
N ALA A 174 18.97 -3.33 5.69
CA ALA A 174 20.22 -2.91 6.30
C ALA A 174 20.98 -4.09 6.90
N GLU A 175 20.27 -4.99 7.60
CA GLU A 175 20.88 -6.19 8.17
C GLU A 175 21.37 -7.16 7.08
N ILE A 176 20.58 -7.42 6.03
CA ILE A 176 21.02 -8.26 4.91
C ILE A 176 22.32 -7.71 4.32
N VAL A 177 22.39 -6.39 4.08
CA VAL A 177 23.60 -5.73 3.57
C VAL A 177 24.77 -5.87 4.55
N ASN A 178 24.54 -5.74 5.86
CA ASN A 178 25.56 -5.91 6.89
C ASN A 178 26.17 -7.33 6.87
N ARG A 179 25.35 -8.36 6.68
CA ARG A 179 25.80 -9.75 6.62
C ARG A 179 26.66 -10.06 5.39
N TYR A 180 26.31 -9.49 4.23
CA TYR A 180 27.18 -9.60 3.06
C TYR A 180 28.51 -8.87 3.24
N LYS A 181 28.52 -7.71 3.92
CA LYS A 181 29.77 -6.98 4.20
C LYS A 181 30.67 -7.70 5.20
N SER A 182 30.09 -8.35 6.20
CA SER A 182 30.82 -9.09 7.25
C SER A 182 31.22 -10.51 6.83
N GLY A 183 30.74 -11.01 5.69
CA GLY A 183 30.99 -12.38 5.23
C GLY A 183 30.12 -13.44 5.90
N ALA A 184 29.11 -13.03 6.69
CA ALA A 184 28.14 -13.92 7.33
C ALA A 184 27.05 -14.45 6.37
N ALA A 185 27.09 -14.06 5.09
CA ALA A 185 26.20 -14.55 4.02
C ALA A 185 26.97 -14.75 2.71
N ASN A 186 26.71 -15.86 1.99
CA ASN A 186 27.35 -16.13 0.70
C ASN A 186 26.40 -15.78 -0.47
N PRO A 187 26.84 -15.03 -1.49
CA PRO A 187 26.06 -14.79 -2.69
C PRO A 187 25.64 -16.07 -3.45
N ALA A 188 26.40 -17.16 -3.30
CA ALA A 188 26.08 -18.46 -3.90
C ALA A 188 24.75 -19.05 -3.41
N ASP A 189 24.33 -18.71 -2.18
CA ASP A 189 23.08 -19.18 -1.57
C ASP A 189 21.83 -18.65 -2.29
N LEU A 190 21.99 -17.63 -3.16
CA LEU A 190 20.92 -17.11 -4.02
C LEU A 190 20.74 -17.89 -5.32
N LEU A 191 21.72 -18.73 -5.66
CA LEU A 191 21.77 -19.50 -6.91
C LEU A 191 21.57 -21.00 -6.65
N ALA A 192 21.86 -21.47 -5.44
CA ALA A 192 21.47 -22.77 -4.97
C ALA A 192 19.96 -22.76 -4.67
N GLY A 193 19.17 -23.44 -5.51
CA GLY A 193 17.78 -23.75 -5.16
C GLY A 193 17.72 -24.65 -3.91
N PRO A 194 16.53 -24.92 -3.34
CA PRO A 194 16.38 -25.61 -2.05
C PRO A 194 16.92 -27.06 -1.96
N GLU A 195 17.60 -27.59 -2.98
CA GLU A 195 18.29 -28.88 -2.90
C GLU A 195 19.55 -28.88 -3.79
N ASP A 196 20.72 -28.57 -3.21
CA ASP A 196 22.00 -29.05 -3.76
C ASP A 196 22.99 -29.28 -2.60
N ASP A 197 22.73 -30.32 -1.80
CA ASP A 197 23.71 -30.91 -0.88
C ASP A 197 24.55 -31.98 -1.61
N GLY A 198 25.09 -31.60 -2.77
CA GLY A 198 26.03 -32.40 -3.53
C GLY A 198 27.47 -32.18 -3.03
N PRO A 199 28.29 -33.23 -2.85
CA PRO A 199 29.62 -33.07 -2.28
C PRO A 199 30.51 -32.24 -3.21
N ALA A 200 31.21 -31.26 -2.62
CA ALA A 200 32.13 -30.37 -3.32
C ALA A 200 33.13 -31.15 -4.21
N PRO A 201 33.36 -30.73 -5.47
CA PRO A 201 34.33 -31.38 -6.33
C PRO A 201 35.75 -31.11 -5.80
N ALA A 202 36.51 -32.18 -5.59
CA ALA A 202 37.92 -32.12 -5.28
C ALA A 202 38.68 -31.49 -6.46
N LEU A 203 39.19 -30.28 -6.24
CA LEU A 203 40.11 -29.61 -7.16
C LEU A 203 41.43 -30.39 -7.24
N ARG A 204 41.82 -30.78 -8.45
CA ARG A 204 43.20 -31.14 -8.84
C ARG A 204 43.84 -29.96 -9.55
#